data_AF-A0A0J0UUS6-F1
#
_entry.id   AF-A0A0J0UUS6-F1
#
_cell.length_a   1.000
_cell.length_b   1.000
_cell.length_c   1.000
_cell.angle_alpha   90.00
_cell.angle_beta   90.00
_cell.angle_gamma   90.00
#
_symmetry.space_group_name_H-M   'P 1'
#
loop_
_entity.id
_entity.type
_entity.pdbx_description
1 polymer ?
#
loop_
_entity_poly.entity_id
_entity_poly.type
_entity_poly.pdbx_seq_one_letter_code
_entity_poly.pdbx_strand_id
1 'polypeptide(L)'
;MYSQPIVLTCAGRTDAGVHARQQVVTFGVRGKKVEPIRLRNSLNALLAPSVVTSEVSIVETQFDARYAAMWRQYRYLVLNSEIPDPLLATTTWWVDKPLHLESMQEACEALIGLHDFTSFCKRPKDIPNATLVRRLLQAEWTVEPELNGRHELLRFEVAGSAFCHQMVRSLVGTLVDVGRGRFTAAQVGQILAAKDRSLSSNVAPPHALSLWNIGYPGDETPVWLSTPRP
;
A
#
# COMPACT_ATOMS: atom_id res chain seq x y z
N MET A 1 -6.38 19.75 -26.02
CA MET A 1 -5.73 18.58 -25.40
C MET A 1 -4.42 18.33 -26.13
N TYR A 2 -3.36 17.87 -25.46
CA TYR A 2 -2.01 17.82 -26.05
C TYR A 2 -1.98 16.86 -27.26
N SER A 3 -1.63 17.35 -28.46
CA SER A 3 -1.72 16.61 -29.72
C SER A 3 -0.54 15.63 -29.93
N GLN A 4 -0.10 14.99 -28.85
CA GLN A 4 1.03 14.07 -28.83
C GLN A 4 0.81 13.02 -27.73
N PRO A 5 1.33 11.78 -27.90
CA PRO A 5 1.36 10.81 -26.82
C PRO A 5 2.10 11.36 -25.59
N ILE A 6 1.52 11.14 -24.41
CA ILE A 6 2.12 11.52 -23.13
C ILE A 6 2.56 10.25 -22.40
N VAL A 7 3.84 10.19 -22.04
CA VAL A 7 4.39 9.13 -21.19
C VAL A 7 4.30 9.59 -19.74
N LEU A 8 3.69 8.74 -18.91
CA LEU A 8 3.53 8.99 -17.48
C LEU A 8 4.56 8.18 -16.68
N THR A 9 5.12 8.77 -15.63
CA THR A 9 5.82 8.05 -14.57
C THR A 9 4.94 8.05 -13.32
N CYS A 10 4.60 6.88 -12.78
CA CYS A 10 3.84 6.77 -11.54
C CYS A 10 4.76 6.55 -10.34
N ALA A 11 4.34 7.07 -9.18
CA ALA A 11 5.11 6.98 -7.94
C ALA A 11 5.23 5.54 -7.41
N GLY A 12 4.20 4.73 -7.64
CA GLY A 12 4.24 3.29 -7.36
C GLY A 12 3.22 2.53 -8.19
N ARG A 13 3.61 1.39 -8.74
CA ARG A 13 2.67 0.50 -9.43
C ARG A 13 1.73 -0.17 -8.42
N THR A 14 0.44 -0.23 -8.74
CA THR A 14 -0.56 -1.05 -8.06
C THR A 14 -0.90 -2.29 -8.89
N ASP A 15 -1.22 -3.41 -8.22
CA ASP A 15 -1.66 -4.63 -8.90
C ASP A 15 -3.12 -4.51 -9.35
N ALA A 16 -3.55 -5.39 -10.27
CA ALA A 16 -4.95 -5.48 -10.65
C ALA A 16 -5.85 -5.69 -9.41
N GLY A 17 -6.87 -4.84 -9.28
CA GLY A 17 -7.80 -4.82 -8.16
C GLY A 17 -7.33 -4.00 -6.94
N VAL A 18 -6.11 -3.46 -6.92
CA VAL A 18 -5.64 -2.60 -5.82
C VAL A 18 -6.05 -1.14 -6.09
N HIS A 19 -6.58 -0.47 -5.06
CA HIS A 19 -7.01 0.93 -5.13
C HIS A 19 -5.86 1.90 -4.88
N ALA A 20 -6.09 3.19 -5.13
CA ALA A 20 -5.17 4.26 -4.74
C ALA A 20 -5.93 5.52 -4.34
N ARG A 21 -5.52 6.12 -3.22
CA ARG A 21 -6.04 7.38 -2.71
C ARG A 21 -5.18 8.57 -3.13
N GLN A 22 -3.85 8.45 -2.99
CA GLN A 22 -2.89 9.51 -3.31
C GLN A 22 -1.80 9.00 -4.27
N GLN A 23 -2.20 8.40 -5.39
CA GLN A 23 -1.24 8.14 -6.46
C GLN A 23 -0.75 9.47 -7.03
N VAL A 24 0.54 9.56 -7.32
CA VAL A 24 1.13 10.70 -8.01
C VAL A 24 1.71 10.22 -9.34
N VAL A 25 1.46 11.00 -10.39
CA VAL A 25 2.04 10.79 -11.71
C VAL A 25 2.73 12.06 -12.18
N THR A 26 3.89 11.91 -12.81
CA THR A 26 4.60 13.01 -13.48
C THR A 26 4.63 12.78 -14.98
N PHE A 27 4.61 13.87 -15.74
CA PHE A 27 4.77 13.83 -17.18
C PHE A 27 5.24 15.17 -17.71
N GLY A 28 5.97 15.12 -18.83
CA GLY A 28 6.43 16.32 -19.54
C GLY A 28 5.45 16.74 -20.64
N VAL A 29 5.28 18.06 -20.81
CA VAL A 29 4.60 18.65 -21.96
C VAL A 29 5.51 19.67 -22.64
N ARG A 30 5.46 19.74 -23.97
CA ARG A 30 6.23 20.70 -24.76
C ARG A 30 5.34 21.81 -25.31
N GLY A 31 5.84 23.05 -25.31
CA GLY A 31 5.32 24.15 -26.11
C GLY A 31 3.94 24.72 -25.73
N LYS A 32 3.29 24.23 -24.67
CA LYS A 32 2.01 24.77 -24.18
C LYS A 32 2.11 25.13 -22.71
N LYS A 33 1.62 26.32 -22.35
CA LYS A 33 1.41 26.73 -20.96
C LYS A 33 0.39 25.77 -20.33
N VAL A 34 0.77 25.14 -19.22
CA VAL A 34 -0.14 24.30 -18.45
C VAL A 34 -0.96 25.19 -17.53
N GLU A 35 -2.27 25.03 -17.58
CA GLU A 35 -3.21 25.62 -16.62
C GLU A 35 -3.70 24.51 -15.68
N PRO A 36 -3.15 24.39 -14.45
CA PRO A 36 -3.39 23.22 -13.60
C PRO A 36 -4.86 22.94 -13.30
N ILE A 37 -5.63 23.98 -12.95
CA ILE A 37 -7.06 23.86 -12.65
C ILE A 37 -7.84 23.38 -13.87
N ARG A 38 -7.56 23.96 -15.04
CA ARG A 38 -8.23 23.57 -16.30
C ARG A 38 -7.90 22.13 -16.68
N LEU A 39 -6.64 21.72 -16.51
CA LEU A 39 -6.22 20.34 -16.76
C LEU A 39 -6.91 19.37 -15.81
N ARG A 40 -6.91 19.65 -14.50
CA ARG A 40 -7.61 18.86 -13.48
C ARG A 40 -9.08 18.67 -13.84
N ASN A 41 -9.80 19.76 -14.12
CA ASN A 41 -11.22 19.72 -14.43
C ASN A 41 -11.48 18.95 -15.74
N SER A 42 -10.61 19.12 -16.76
CA SER A 42 -10.73 18.38 -18.02
C SER A 42 -10.50 16.87 -17.85
N LEU A 43 -9.53 16.47 -17.02
CA LEU A 43 -9.28 15.07 -16.70
C LEU A 43 -10.47 14.47 -15.93
N ASN A 44 -10.98 15.17 -14.93
CA ASN A 44 -12.13 14.70 -14.15
C ASN A 44 -13.40 14.58 -15.01
N ALA A 45 -13.62 15.48 -15.97
CA ALA A 45 -14.74 15.36 -16.90
C ALA A 45 -14.67 14.10 -17.80
N LEU A 46 -13.47 13.56 -18.04
CA LEU A 46 -13.25 12.38 -18.88
C LEU A 46 -13.17 11.07 -18.09
N LEU A 47 -12.62 11.11 -16.87
CA LEU A 47 -12.18 9.92 -16.15
C LEU A 47 -13.01 9.62 -14.89
N ALA A 48 -13.74 10.61 -14.36
CA ALA A 48 -14.58 10.40 -13.20
C ALA A 48 -15.79 9.51 -13.55
N PRO A 49 -16.29 8.70 -12.60
CA PRO A 49 -15.86 8.59 -11.20
C PRO A 49 -14.70 7.60 -10.97
N SER A 50 -14.27 6.85 -11.99
CA SER A 50 -13.32 5.75 -11.82
C SER A 50 -11.90 6.20 -11.51
N VAL A 51 -11.46 7.33 -12.08
CA VAL A 51 -10.17 7.96 -11.78
C VAL A 51 -10.39 9.46 -11.61
N VAL A 52 -9.99 10.00 -10.46
CA VAL A 52 -10.15 11.41 -10.12
C VAL A 52 -8.78 12.03 -9.89
N THR A 53 -8.52 13.13 -10.60
CA THR A 53 -7.39 14.03 -10.36
C THR A 53 -7.80 15.03 -9.27
N SER A 54 -7.27 14.86 -8.07
CA SER A 54 -7.51 15.78 -6.95
C SER A 54 -6.73 17.10 -7.09
N GLU A 55 -5.50 17.02 -7.58
CA GLU A 55 -4.57 18.14 -7.67
C GLU A 55 -3.70 18.03 -8.92
N VAL A 56 -3.28 19.19 -9.44
CA VAL A 56 -2.25 19.32 -10.48
C VAL A 56 -1.35 20.45 -10.05
N SER A 57 -0.04 20.22 -10.04
CA SER A 57 0.98 21.22 -9.76
C SER A 57 2.05 21.21 -10.86
N ILE A 58 2.67 22.36 -11.08
CA ILE A 58 3.86 22.47 -11.93
C ILE A 58 5.06 22.25 -11.01
N VAL A 59 5.90 21.30 -11.35
CA VAL A 59 7.09 20.91 -10.58
C VAL A 59 8.35 21.21 -11.36
N GLU A 60 9.50 21.21 -10.68
CA GLU A 60 10.80 21.31 -11.32
C GLU A 60 11.02 20.16 -12.31
N THR A 61 11.80 20.41 -13.36
CA THR A 61 12.06 19.41 -14.43
C THR A 61 12.74 18.13 -13.90
N GLN A 62 13.37 18.21 -12.74
CA GLN A 62 14.11 17.10 -12.12
C GLN A 62 13.22 16.22 -11.24
N PHE A 63 11.99 16.67 -10.93
CA PHE A 63 11.08 15.91 -10.08
C PHE A 63 10.55 14.69 -10.83
N ASP A 64 10.78 13.50 -10.26
CA ASP A 64 10.25 12.24 -10.74
C ASP A 64 9.40 11.60 -9.64
N ALA A 65 8.10 11.37 -9.92
CA ALA A 65 7.15 10.83 -8.94
C ALA A 65 7.64 9.52 -8.30
N ARG A 66 8.38 8.69 -9.05
CA ARG A 66 8.89 7.42 -8.57
C ARG A 66 10.15 7.60 -7.74
N TYR A 67 11.14 8.32 -8.27
CA TYR A 67 12.47 8.37 -7.65
C TYR A 67 12.57 9.40 -6.54
N ALA A 68 11.76 10.46 -6.57
CA ALA A 68 11.74 11.47 -5.51
C ALA A 68 10.95 11.02 -4.26
N ALA A 69 10.06 10.04 -4.39
CA ALA A 69 9.26 9.58 -3.26
C ALA A 69 10.12 8.90 -2.19
N MET A 70 10.09 9.46 -0.97
CA MET A 70 10.83 9.03 0.21
C MET A 70 10.20 7.82 0.88
N TRP A 71 8.87 7.76 0.88
CA TRP A 71 8.10 6.64 1.43
C TRP A 71 6.75 6.51 0.73
N ARG A 72 6.19 5.30 0.78
CA ARG A 72 4.79 5.03 0.44
C ARG A 72 4.10 4.45 1.65
N GLN A 73 2.83 4.78 1.83
CA GLN A 73 1.96 4.19 2.82
C GLN A 73 0.87 3.40 2.12
N TYR A 74 0.61 2.20 2.60
CA TYR A 74 -0.51 1.39 2.18
C TYR A 74 -1.46 1.16 3.34
N ARG A 75 -2.74 1.04 3.01
CA ARG A 75 -3.82 0.67 3.93
C ARG A 75 -4.51 -0.59 3.41
N TYR A 76 -4.71 -1.57 4.28
CA TYR A 76 -5.46 -2.78 4.00
C TYR A 76 -6.60 -2.94 5.00
N LEU A 77 -7.80 -3.25 4.53
CA LEU A 77 -8.98 -3.41 5.38
C LEU A 77 -9.45 -4.87 5.45
N VAL A 78 -9.74 -5.35 6.66
CA VAL A 78 -10.30 -6.67 6.91
C VAL A 78 -11.62 -6.51 7.65
N LEU A 79 -12.71 -6.95 7.03
CA LEU A 79 -14.00 -7.09 7.70
C LEU A 79 -13.95 -8.39 8.51
N ASN A 80 -13.73 -8.30 9.83
CA ASN A 80 -13.71 -9.47 10.69
C ASN A 80 -15.07 -9.67 11.34
N SER A 81 -15.93 -10.46 10.68
CA SER A 81 -17.31 -10.65 11.11
C SER A 81 -17.83 -11.97 10.58
N GLU A 82 -18.74 -12.62 11.31
CA GLU A 82 -19.37 -13.88 10.87
C GLU A 82 -20.18 -13.71 9.58
N ILE A 83 -20.71 -12.51 9.34
CA ILE A 83 -21.60 -12.20 8.21
C ILE A 83 -20.90 -11.16 7.31
N PRO A 84 -20.87 -11.38 5.98
CA PRO A 84 -20.31 -10.39 5.06
C PRO A 84 -21.23 -9.17 4.91
N ASP A 85 -20.63 -8.01 4.64
CA ASP A 85 -21.36 -6.78 4.28
C ASP A 85 -21.21 -6.49 2.77
N PRO A 86 -22.29 -6.54 1.97
CA PRO A 86 -22.22 -6.28 0.53
C PRO A 86 -21.74 -4.85 0.18
N LEU A 87 -21.90 -3.88 1.09
CA LEU A 87 -21.43 -2.51 0.87
C LEU A 87 -19.91 -2.37 1.04
N LEU A 88 -19.27 -3.32 1.72
CA LEU A 88 -17.83 -3.34 1.97
C LEU A 88 -17.08 -4.34 1.09
N ALA A 89 -17.79 -5.14 0.28
CA ALA A 89 -17.22 -6.26 -0.47
C ALA A 89 -16.15 -5.87 -1.50
N THR A 90 -16.13 -4.62 -1.96
CA THR A 90 -15.15 -4.13 -2.96
C THR A 90 -13.95 -3.44 -2.35
N THR A 91 -13.95 -3.21 -1.03
CA THR A 91 -12.93 -2.43 -0.31
C THR A 91 -12.38 -3.13 0.93
N THR A 92 -12.93 -4.28 1.31
CA THR A 92 -12.50 -5.03 2.50
C THR A 92 -12.37 -6.52 2.19
N TRP A 93 -11.42 -7.18 2.84
CA TRP A 93 -11.33 -8.63 2.82
C TRP A 93 -12.18 -9.19 3.96
N TRP A 94 -13.24 -9.90 3.62
CA TRP A 94 -14.06 -10.58 4.61
C TRP A 94 -13.35 -11.81 5.18
N VAL A 95 -13.27 -11.87 6.51
CA VAL A 95 -12.75 -12.99 7.28
C VAL A 95 -13.80 -13.38 8.34
N ASP A 96 -14.36 -14.58 8.18
CA ASP A 96 -15.48 -15.13 8.94
C ASP A 96 -15.09 -15.66 10.34
N LYS A 97 -13.80 -15.89 10.57
CA LYS A 97 -13.27 -16.38 11.85
C LYS A 97 -12.67 -15.25 12.68
N PRO A 98 -12.93 -15.19 14.00
CA PRO A 98 -12.30 -14.19 14.88
C PRO A 98 -10.78 -14.15 14.73
N LEU A 99 -10.23 -12.95 14.74
CA LEU A 99 -8.79 -12.70 14.63
C LEU A 99 -8.25 -12.14 15.94
N HIS A 100 -7.13 -12.69 16.41
CA HIS A 100 -6.44 -12.17 17.58
C HIS A 100 -5.58 -10.94 17.23
N LEU A 101 -6.19 -9.75 17.32
CA LEU A 101 -5.59 -8.47 16.91
C LEU A 101 -4.22 -8.21 17.56
N GLU A 102 -4.08 -8.47 18.86
CA GLU A 102 -2.83 -8.22 19.59
C GLU A 102 -1.67 -9.05 19.02
N SER A 103 -1.91 -10.32 18.67
CA SER A 103 -0.86 -11.17 18.08
C SER A 103 -0.51 -10.74 16.66
N MET A 104 -1.49 -10.25 15.90
CA MET A 104 -1.24 -9.67 14.57
C MET A 104 -0.38 -8.41 14.68
N GLN A 105 -0.64 -7.58 15.69
CA GLN A 105 0.14 -6.39 15.98
C GLN A 105 1.55 -6.72 16.46
N GLU A 106 1.71 -7.67 17.38
CA GLU A 106 3.02 -8.12 17.87
C GLU A 106 3.91 -8.65 16.73
N ALA A 107 3.32 -9.38 15.78
CA ALA A 107 4.02 -9.90 14.61
C ALA A 107 4.57 -8.81 13.67
N CYS A 108 4.06 -7.57 13.73
CA CYS A 108 4.56 -6.45 12.94
C CYS A 108 6.00 -6.06 13.32
N GLU A 109 6.40 -6.24 14.58
CA GLU A 109 7.69 -5.78 15.09
C GLU A 109 8.87 -6.40 14.33
N ALA A 110 8.78 -7.70 14.02
CA ALA A 110 9.79 -8.42 13.26
C ALA A 110 9.98 -7.90 11.81
N LEU A 111 8.99 -7.16 11.27
CA LEU A 111 9.00 -6.66 9.89
C LEU A 111 9.63 -5.27 9.77
N ILE A 112 9.72 -4.50 10.86
CA ILE A 112 10.20 -3.11 10.83
C ILE A 112 11.72 -3.08 10.65
N GLY A 113 12.22 -2.12 9.89
CA GLY A 113 13.64 -1.97 9.60
C GLY A 113 14.03 -2.48 8.23
N LEU A 114 15.33 -2.72 8.03
CA LEU A 114 15.92 -3.09 6.75
C LEU A 114 16.07 -4.60 6.67
N HIS A 115 15.29 -5.23 5.79
CA HIS A 115 15.26 -6.70 5.66
C HIS A 115 15.23 -7.14 4.21
N ASP A 116 15.67 -8.37 3.97
CA ASP A 116 15.45 -9.09 2.71
C ASP A 116 14.05 -9.73 2.74
N PHE A 117 13.12 -9.16 2.00
CA PHE A 117 11.72 -9.61 2.00
C PHE A 117 11.46 -10.74 0.98
N THR A 118 12.47 -11.52 0.59
CA THR A 118 12.30 -12.60 -0.40
C THR A 118 11.10 -13.52 -0.08
N SER A 119 10.87 -13.85 1.19
CA SER A 119 9.73 -14.68 1.63
C SER A 119 8.36 -14.06 1.34
N PHE A 120 8.28 -12.74 1.19
CA PHE A 120 7.02 -12.01 0.98
C PHE A 120 6.89 -11.40 -0.41
N CYS A 121 7.91 -11.55 -1.26
CA CYS A 121 7.98 -10.84 -2.53
C CYS A 121 7.84 -11.79 -3.71
N LYS A 122 7.04 -11.38 -4.70
CA LYS A 122 7.09 -12.02 -6.01
C LYS A 122 8.24 -11.41 -6.81
N ARG A 123 9.22 -12.24 -7.18
CA ARG A 123 10.35 -11.80 -7.99
C ARG A 123 9.86 -11.31 -9.37
N PRO A 124 10.26 -10.11 -9.82
CA PRO A 124 9.96 -9.65 -11.17
C PRO A 124 10.59 -10.58 -12.21
N LYS A 125 9.87 -10.88 -13.29
CA LYS A 125 10.37 -11.75 -14.38
C LYS A 125 11.35 -11.01 -15.29
N ASP A 126 11.13 -9.72 -15.45
CA ASP A 126 11.87 -8.77 -16.27
C ASP A 126 13.20 -8.36 -15.65
N ILE A 127 13.33 -8.44 -14.32
CA ILE A 127 14.57 -8.12 -13.59
C ILE A 127 14.84 -9.22 -12.55
N PRO A 128 15.34 -10.40 -12.98
CA PRO A 128 15.54 -11.55 -12.09
C PRO A 128 16.49 -11.26 -10.92
N ASN A 129 17.41 -10.32 -11.08
CA ASN A 129 18.41 -9.96 -10.07
C ASN A 129 18.03 -8.71 -9.25
N ALA A 130 16.78 -8.25 -9.33
CA ALA A 130 16.33 -7.13 -8.53
C ALA A 130 16.47 -7.45 -7.03
N THR A 131 17.09 -6.53 -6.28
CA THR A 131 17.14 -6.64 -4.82
C THR A 131 15.73 -6.63 -4.24
N LEU A 132 15.45 -7.56 -3.33
CA LEU A 132 14.22 -7.64 -2.55
C LEU A 132 14.41 -7.09 -1.12
N VAL A 133 15.55 -6.43 -0.87
CA VAL A 133 15.83 -5.73 0.37
C VAL A 133 15.03 -4.43 0.41
N ARG A 134 14.22 -4.23 1.44
CA ARG A 134 13.40 -3.02 1.65
C ARG A 134 13.52 -2.56 3.09
N ARG A 135 13.29 -1.27 3.31
CA ARG A 135 13.13 -0.70 4.65
C ARG A 135 11.67 -0.40 4.91
N LEU A 136 11.08 -1.12 5.86
CA LEU A 136 9.80 -0.74 6.47
C LEU A 136 10.07 0.24 7.61
N LEU A 137 9.29 1.31 7.63
CA LEU A 137 9.36 2.38 8.62
C LEU A 137 8.32 2.15 9.72
N GLN A 138 7.12 1.74 9.34
CA GLN A 138 6.00 1.50 10.24
C GLN A 138 5.10 0.40 9.69
N ALA A 139 4.47 -0.37 10.58
CA ALA A 139 3.52 -1.42 10.31
C ALA A 139 2.63 -1.61 11.55
N GLU A 140 1.32 -1.49 11.40
CA GLU A 140 0.39 -1.48 12.55
C GLU A 140 -0.99 -2.01 12.15
N TRP A 141 -1.61 -2.73 13.07
CA TRP A 141 -3.02 -3.10 13.06
C TRP A 141 -3.79 -2.28 14.09
N THR A 142 -4.91 -1.71 13.66
CA THR A 142 -5.84 -0.98 14.51
C THR A 142 -7.27 -1.39 14.19
N VAL A 143 -8.19 -1.24 15.15
CA VAL A 143 -9.61 -1.21 14.83
C VAL A 143 -9.91 0.12 14.13
N GLU A 144 -10.50 0.08 12.93
CA GLU A 144 -10.96 1.27 12.23
C GLU A 144 -12.22 1.78 12.92
N PRO A 145 -12.24 3.06 13.35
CA PRO A 145 -13.45 3.68 13.88
C PRO A 145 -14.60 3.54 12.88
N GLU A 146 -15.75 3.12 13.39
CA GLU A 146 -16.91 2.66 12.65
C GLU A 146 -17.25 3.47 11.38
N LEU A 147 -17.19 2.82 10.20
CA LEU A 147 -17.77 3.36 8.96
C LEU A 147 -19.31 3.31 8.96
N ASN A 148 -19.90 2.38 9.73
CA ASN A 148 -21.35 2.15 9.77
C ASN A 148 -21.90 1.57 11.10
N GLY A 149 -21.04 1.33 12.09
CA GLY A 149 -21.38 0.84 13.44
C GLY A 149 -21.86 -0.60 13.55
N ARG A 150 -21.64 -1.42 12.52
CA ARG A 150 -22.20 -2.78 12.45
C ARG A 150 -21.17 -3.90 12.57
N HIS A 151 -19.90 -3.60 12.28
CA HIS A 151 -18.87 -4.62 12.13
C HIS A 151 -17.53 -4.16 12.68
N GLU A 152 -16.76 -5.12 13.20
CA GLU A 152 -15.36 -4.92 13.52
C GLU A 152 -14.54 -4.88 12.23
N LEU A 153 -14.08 -3.68 11.90
CA LEU A 153 -13.24 -3.44 10.73
C LEU A 153 -11.80 -3.29 11.21
N LEU A 154 -10.93 -4.24 10.86
CA LEU A 154 -9.52 -4.16 11.17
C LEU A 154 -8.80 -3.43 10.03
N ARG A 155 -7.93 -2.50 10.39
CA ARG A 155 -7.08 -1.77 9.47
C ARG A 155 -5.63 -2.15 9.71
N PHE A 156 -4.95 -2.57 8.65
CA PHE A 156 -3.50 -2.64 8.60
C PHE A 156 -2.95 -1.44 7.83
N GLU A 157 -2.02 -0.71 8.43
CA GLU A 157 -1.26 0.33 7.75
C GLU A 157 0.22 -0.01 7.77
N VAL A 158 0.89 0.20 6.62
CA VAL A 158 2.32 -0.04 6.48
C VAL A 158 2.95 1.05 5.66
N ALA A 159 4.10 1.54 6.13
CA ALA A 159 4.90 2.52 5.42
C ALA A 159 6.34 2.05 5.26
N GLY A 160 6.91 2.36 4.11
CA GLY A 160 8.26 1.95 3.77
C GLY A 160 8.84 2.78 2.64
N SER A 161 10.17 2.76 2.53
CA SER A 161 10.90 3.43 1.45
C SER A 161 10.43 2.98 0.06
N ALA A 162 10.26 1.67 -0.11
CA ALA A 162 9.71 1.03 -1.29
C ALA A 162 9.15 -0.34 -0.92
N PHE A 163 8.32 -0.90 -1.82
CA PHE A 163 7.74 -2.23 -1.67
C PHE A 163 8.02 -3.05 -2.93
N CYS A 164 8.18 -4.36 -2.77
CA CYS A 164 8.27 -5.27 -3.90
C CYS A 164 6.87 -5.69 -4.37
N HIS A 165 6.82 -6.32 -5.54
CA HIS A 165 5.58 -6.86 -6.09
C HIS A 165 4.97 -7.90 -5.13
N GLN A 166 3.67 -7.74 -4.83
CA GLN A 166 2.88 -8.54 -3.88
C GLN A 166 3.32 -8.49 -2.41
N MET A 167 4.32 -7.65 -2.06
CA MET A 167 4.88 -7.61 -0.70
C MET A 167 3.82 -7.36 0.36
N VAL A 168 3.11 -6.22 0.28
CA VAL A 168 2.12 -5.83 1.30
C VAL A 168 1.02 -6.89 1.46
N ARG A 169 0.52 -7.45 0.36
CA ARG A 169 -0.52 -8.47 0.38
C ARG A 169 -0.05 -9.80 0.96
N SER A 170 1.23 -10.16 0.79
CA SER A 170 1.82 -11.36 1.38
C SER A 170 2.07 -11.18 2.89
N LEU A 171 2.47 -9.97 3.31
CA LEU A 171 2.54 -9.60 4.72
C LEU A 171 1.16 -9.73 5.37
N VAL A 172 0.14 -9.08 4.82
CA VAL A 172 -1.24 -9.14 5.33
C VAL A 172 -1.74 -10.58 5.44
N GLY A 173 -1.54 -11.40 4.40
CA GLY A 173 -1.97 -12.80 4.42
C GLY A 173 -1.33 -13.58 5.58
N THR A 174 -0.03 -13.36 5.81
CA THR A 174 0.72 -14.02 6.89
C THR A 174 0.29 -13.51 8.27
N LEU A 175 0.11 -12.19 8.42
CA LEU A 175 -0.36 -11.58 9.67
C LEU A 175 -1.78 -12.04 10.01
N VAL A 176 -2.69 -12.15 9.04
CA VAL A 176 -4.03 -12.72 9.27
C VAL A 176 -3.96 -14.19 9.68
N ASP A 177 -3.02 -14.97 9.15
CA ASP A 177 -2.80 -16.34 9.62
C ASP A 177 -2.18 -16.41 11.04
N VAL A 178 -1.45 -15.38 11.48
CA VAL A 178 -1.12 -15.20 12.91
C VAL A 178 -2.39 -14.96 13.74
N GLY A 179 -3.25 -14.05 13.29
CA GLY A 179 -4.54 -13.77 13.96
C GLY A 179 -5.46 -14.99 14.05
N ARG A 180 -5.34 -15.94 13.12
CA ARG A 180 -6.04 -17.24 13.12
C ARG A 180 -5.35 -18.32 13.96
N GLY A 181 -4.19 -18.03 14.56
CA GLY A 181 -3.39 -18.99 15.32
C GLY A 181 -2.66 -20.06 14.49
N ARG A 182 -2.51 -19.86 13.17
CA ARG A 182 -1.73 -20.76 12.30
C ARG A 182 -0.23 -20.50 12.39
N PHE A 183 0.13 -19.26 12.70
CA PHE A 183 1.48 -18.83 13.02
C PHE A 183 1.52 -18.08 14.34
N THR A 184 2.66 -18.10 15.00
CA THR A 184 2.97 -17.20 16.12
C THR A 184 3.66 -15.93 15.60
N ALA A 185 3.66 -14.87 16.40
CA ALA A 185 4.39 -13.64 16.07
C ALA A 185 5.88 -13.90 15.82
N ALA A 186 6.51 -14.77 16.63
CA ALA A 186 7.91 -15.16 16.46
C ALA A 186 8.18 -15.88 15.12
N GLN A 187 7.23 -16.68 14.62
CA GLN A 187 7.38 -17.37 13.34
C GLN A 187 7.42 -16.40 12.15
N VAL A 188 6.84 -15.20 12.25
CA VAL A 188 6.93 -14.20 11.17
C VAL A 188 8.38 -13.75 10.96
N GLY A 189 9.14 -13.54 12.05
CA GLY A 189 10.57 -13.26 11.97
C GLY A 189 11.38 -14.42 11.38
N GLN A 190 11.00 -15.66 11.70
CA GLN A 190 11.63 -16.86 11.11
C GLN A 190 11.36 -16.98 9.61
N ILE A 191 10.11 -16.72 9.18
CA ILE A 191 9.74 -16.71 7.75
C ILE A 191 10.54 -15.63 7.02
N LEU A 192 10.66 -14.43 7.59
CA LEU A 192 11.47 -13.36 7.01
C LEU A 192 12.94 -13.77 6.84
N ALA A 193 13.54 -14.35 7.89
CA ALA A 193 14.93 -14.79 7.90
C ALA A 193 15.19 -15.96 6.93
N ALA A 194 14.21 -16.83 6.71
CA ALA A 194 14.35 -18.01 5.84
C ALA A 194 14.50 -17.66 4.35
N LYS A 195 14.04 -16.47 3.92
CA LYS A 195 14.08 -16.03 2.52
C LYS A 195 13.46 -17.03 1.54
N ASP A 196 12.45 -17.77 1.99
CA ASP A 196 11.72 -18.75 1.21
C ASP A 196 10.24 -18.38 1.18
N ARG A 197 9.76 -18.07 -0.03
CA ARG A 197 8.37 -17.68 -0.26
C ARG A 197 7.38 -18.80 0.04
N SER A 198 7.80 -20.07 -0.01
CA SER A 198 6.94 -21.22 0.28
C SER A 198 6.48 -21.28 1.74
N LEU A 199 7.20 -20.60 2.64
CA LEU A 199 6.92 -20.54 4.07
C LEU A 199 5.95 -19.41 4.45
N SER A 200 5.60 -18.52 3.52
CA SER A 200 4.62 -17.47 3.73
C SER A 200 3.20 -17.92 3.39
N SER A 201 2.19 -17.23 3.94
CA SER A 201 0.79 -17.52 3.63
C SER A 201 0.40 -17.17 2.19
N ASN A 202 -0.79 -17.60 1.81
CA ASN A 202 -1.44 -17.14 0.58
C ASN A 202 -1.53 -15.61 0.54
N VAL A 203 -1.32 -15.05 -0.65
CA VAL A 203 -1.37 -13.61 -0.89
C VAL A 203 -2.80 -13.11 -0.65
N ALA A 204 -2.95 -12.11 0.22
CA ALA A 204 -4.26 -11.53 0.54
C ALA A 204 -4.95 -10.93 -0.72
N PRO A 205 -6.29 -10.89 -0.79
CA PRO A 205 -7.01 -10.31 -1.91
C PRO A 205 -6.59 -8.86 -2.25
N PRO A 206 -6.61 -8.44 -3.53
CA PRO A 206 -6.13 -7.10 -3.91
C PRO A 206 -7.11 -5.97 -3.59
N HIS A 207 -8.42 -6.23 -3.64
CA HIS A 207 -9.49 -5.22 -3.54
C HIS A 207 -9.55 -4.49 -2.19
N ALA A 208 -8.93 -5.04 -1.15
CA ALA A 208 -8.89 -4.40 0.15
C ALA A 208 -7.63 -3.56 0.39
N LEU A 209 -6.68 -3.58 -0.55
CA LEU A 209 -5.45 -2.79 -0.48
C LEU A 209 -5.63 -1.46 -1.19
N SER A 210 -5.16 -0.39 -0.56
CA SER A 210 -5.07 0.94 -1.14
C SER A 210 -3.66 1.51 -0.96
N LEU A 211 -3.09 2.06 -2.04
CA LEU A 211 -1.99 3.04 -1.90
C LEU A 211 -2.56 4.29 -1.25
N TRP A 212 -2.18 4.56 0.00
CA TRP A 212 -2.84 5.55 0.84
C TRP A 212 -2.22 6.94 0.71
N ASN A 213 -0.93 7.05 1.00
CA ASN A 213 -0.16 8.29 0.96
C ASN A 213 1.24 8.06 0.35
N ILE A 214 1.86 9.13 -0.14
CA ILE A 214 3.25 9.14 -0.62
C ILE A 214 3.90 10.41 -0.10
N GLY A 215 5.10 10.28 0.47
CA GLY A 215 5.86 11.45 0.92
C GLY A 215 7.02 11.78 0.00
N TYR A 216 7.23 13.07 -0.22
CA TYR A 216 8.32 13.66 -0.98
C TYR A 216 9.17 14.60 -0.10
N PRO A 217 10.36 15.01 -0.56
CA PRO A 217 11.17 15.98 0.16
C PRO A 217 10.41 17.28 0.42
N GLY A 218 10.40 17.73 1.66
CA GLY A 218 9.68 18.93 2.10
C GLY A 218 8.27 18.67 2.63
N ASP A 219 7.71 17.47 2.40
CA ASP A 219 6.44 17.09 3.03
C ASP A 219 6.62 16.89 4.54
N GLU A 220 5.62 17.28 5.32
CA GLU A 220 5.57 16.93 6.73
C GLU A 220 5.51 15.40 6.87
N THR A 221 6.43 14.85 7.68
CA THR A 221 6.34 13.43 8.03
C THR A 221 5.16 13.26 8.97
N PRO A 222 4.15 12.43 8.63
CA PRO A 222 3.00 12.24 9.50
C PRO A 222 3.43 11.81 10.90
N VAL A 223 2.76 12.33 11.93
CA VAL A 223 3.08 12.03 13.34
C VAL A 223 3.19 10.52 13.57
N TRP A 224 2.27 9.75 13.00
CA TRP A 224 2.24 8.28 13.07
C TRP A 224 3.52 7.59 12.56
N LEU A 225 4.25 8.19 11.60
CA LEU A 225 5.56 7.69 11.12
C LEU A 225 6.73 8.12 12.00
N SER A 226 6.53 9.19 12.78
CA SER A 226 7.54 9.77 13.67
C SER A 226 7.41 9.32 15.13
N THR A 227 6.30 8.66 15.50
CA THR A 227 6.08 8.16 16.86
C THR A 227 7.06 7.03 17.16
N PRO A 228 7.96 7.18 18.15
CA PRO A 228 8.82 6.07 18.59
C PRO A 228 7.94 4.95 19.14
N ARG A 229 8.21 3.71 18.74
CA ARG A 229 7.63 2.55 19.41
C ARG A 229 8.47 2.16 20.64
N PRO A 230 7.81 1.70 21.72
CA PRO A 230 8.50 1.24 22.93
C PRO A 230 9.42 0.05 22.66
#